data_AF-W4LEA6-F1
#
_entry.id   AF-W4LEA6-F1
#
_cell.length_a   1.000
_cell.length_b   1.000
_cell.length_c   1.000
_cell.angle_alpha   90.00
_cell.angle_beta   90.00
_cell.angle_gamma   90.00
#
_symmetry.space_group_name_H-M   'P 1'
#
loop_
_entity.id
_entity.type
_entity.pdbx_description
1 polymer ?
#
loop_
_entity_poly.entity_id
_entity_poly.type
_entity_poly.pdbx_seq_one_letter_code
_entity_poly.pdbx_strand_id
1 'polypeptide(L)' 'MNRQSLLSGLNVITDQHLMPRDRFVDMVEVAVRNGAKIVQLREKHTPPEDIAQLGQSLLRVTRRYGALLLINDQQ' A
#
# COMPACT_ATOMS: atom_id res chain seq x y z
N MET A 1 13.76 11.42 17.32
CA MET A 1 13.49 10.06 16.82
C MET A 1 14.29 9.88 15.54
N ASN A 2 15.24 8.93 15.50
CA ASN A 2 16.15 8.76 14.36
C ASN A 2 15.37 8.18 13.15
N ARG A 3 15.33 8.92 12.03
CA ARG A 3 14.55 8.53 10.82
C ARG A 3 15.06 7.23 10.18
N GLN A 4 16.31 6.84 10.43
CA GLN A 4 16.94 5.67 9.81
C GLN A 4 16.35 4.32 10.25
N SER A 5 15.59 4.26 11.36
CA SER A 5 14.97 3.01 11.83
C SER A 5 13.49 2.82 11.45
N LEU A 6 12.88 3.78 10.74
CA LEU A 6 11.43 3.77 10.47
C LEU A 6 11.03 2.83 9.32
N LEU A 7 11.93 2.56 8.38
CA LEU A 7 11.67 1.73 7.20
C LEU A 7 12.41 0.39 7.34
N SER A 8 11.85 -0.53 8.11
CA SER A 8 12.38 -1.89 8.27
C SER A 8 11.27 -2.93 8.12
N GLY A 9 11.66 -4.15 7.72
CA GLY A 9 10.75 -5.26 7.50
C GLY A 9 10.30 -5.42 6.04
N LEU A 10 9.31 -6.30 5.83
CA LEU A 10 8.80 -6.63 4.50
C LEU A 10 8.05 -5.44 3.89
N ASN A 11 8.49 -5.03 2.71
CA ASN A 11 7.90 -3.96 1.91
C ASN A 11 7.18 -4.53 0.69
N VAL A 12 5.88 -4.27 0.60
CA VAL A 12 5.00 -4.75 -0.47
C VAL A 12 4.69 -3.60 -1.41
N ILE A 13 4.88 -3.83 -2.70
CA ILE A 13 4.57 -2.85 -3.75
C ILE A 13 3.35 -3.36 -4.51
N THR A 14 2.31 -2.53 -4.63
CA THR A 14 1.14 -2.90 -5.42
C THR A 14 1.46 -2.86 -6.91
N ASP A 15 0.77 -3.66 -7.71
CA ASP A 15 0.90 -3.63 -9.16
C ASP A 15 -0.46 -3.75 -9.83
N GLN A 16 -0.82 -2.73 -10.61
CA GLN A 16 -2.10 -2.62 -11.29
C GLN A 16 -2.38 -3.73 -12.33
N HIS A 17 -1.35 -4.41 -12.84
CA HIS A 17 -1.48 -5.48 -13.83
C HIS A 17 -1.53 -6.87 -13.18
N LEU A 18 -0.93 -7.02 -11.99
CA LEU A 18 -0.89 -8.28 -11.26
C LEU A 18 -2.02 -8.41 -10.22
N MET A 19 -2.65 -7.29 -9.83
CA MET A 19 -3.66 -7.25 -8.79
C MET A 19 -5.02 -6.88 -9.37
N PRO A 20 -5.97 -7.84 -9.45
CA PRO A 20 -7.35 -7.55 -9.83
C PRO A 20 -7.99 -6.50 -8.91
N ARG A 21 -8.77 -5.57 -9.49
CA ARG A 21 -9.34 -4.42 -8.75
C ARG A 21 -10.30 -4.82 -7.65
N ASP A 22 -11.11 -5.85 -7.89
CA ASP A 22 -12.07 -6.43 -6.96
C ASP A 22 -11.40 -7.09 -5.75
N ARG A 23 -10.13 -7.50 -5.86
CA ARG A 23 -9.36 -8.11 -4.77
C ARG A 23 -8.20 -7.25 -4.27
N PHE A 24 -8.04 -6.05 -4.80
CA PHE A 24 -6.84 -5.24 -4.58
C PHE A 24 -6.59 -4.96 -3.09
N VAL A 25 -7.66 -4.54 -2.38
CA VAL A 25 -7.61 -4.24 -0.94
C VAL A 25 -7.38 -5.51 -0.13
N ASP A 26 -8.08 -6.61 -0.46
CA ASP A 26 -7.96 -7.88 0.24
C ASP A 26 -6.55 -8.47 0.15
N MET A 27 -5.92 -8.37 -1.02
CA MET A 27 -4.53 -8.81 -1.22
C MET A 27 -3.55 -8.01 -0.36
N VAL A 28 -3.75 -6.69 -0.24
CA VAL A 28 -2.94 -5.86 0.67
C VAL A 28 -3.21 -6.23 2.13
N GLU A 29 -4.48 -6.44 2.51
CA GLU A 29 -4.86 -6.84 3.86
C GLU A 29 -4.22 -8.18 4.26
N VAL A 30 -4.23 -9.17 3.38
CA VAL A 30 -3.52 -10.44 3.59
C VAL A 30 -2.03 -10.20 3.83
N ALA A 31 -1.39 -9.33 3.05
CA ALA A 31 0.03 -9.06 3.19
C ALA A 31 0.37 -8.41 4.55
N VAL A 32 -0.36 -7.35 4.96
CA VAL A 32 -0.08 -6.67 6.24
C VAL A 32 -0.46 -7.52 7.45
N ARG A 33 -1.54 -8.31 7.35
CA ARG A 33 -1.93 -9.27 8.40
C ARG A 33 -0.85 -10.33 8.65
N ASN A 34 -0.09 -10.69 7.61
CA ASN A 34 0.97 -11.69 7.68
C ASN A 34 2.40 -11.09 7.79
N GLY A 35 2.51 -9.81 8.16
CA GLY A 35 3.78 -9.24 8.60
C GLY A 35 4.42 -8.21 7.66
N ALA A 36 3.80 -7.86 6.53
CA ALA A 36 4.23 -6.70 5.77
C ALA A 36 4.16 -5.44 6.65
N LYS A 37 5.27 -4.69 6.71
CA LYS A 37 5.40 -3.48 7.53
C LYS A 37 5.26 -2.20 6.72
N ILE A 38 5.43 -2.30 5.41
CA ILE A 38 5.36 -1.18 4.47
C ILE A 38 4.54 -1.63 3.26
N VAL A 39 3.62 -0.79 2.83
CA VAL A 39 2.87 -0.93 1.58
C VAL A 39 3.11 0.29 0.71
N GLN A 40 3.51 0.09 -0.52
CA GLN A 40 3.63 1.16 -1.53
C GLN A 40 2.50 1.03 -2.54
N LEU A 41 1.60 2.01 -2.55
CA LEU A 41 0.61 2.15 -3.61
C LEU A 41 1.31 2.72 -4.85
N ARG A 42 1.49 1.88 -5.87
CA ARG A 42 2.10 2.25 -7.15
C ARG A 42 1.15 1.95 -8.29
N GLU A 43 0.65 3.03 -8.90
CA GLU A 43 -0.39 3.00 -9.93
C GLU A 43 0.02 3.94 -11.07
N LYS A 44 0.46 3.38 -12.21
CA LYS A 44 1.08 4.14 -13.30
C LYS A 44 0.13 4.67 -14.36
N HIS A 45 -1.00 4.00 -14.53
CA HIS A 45 -1.94 4.29 -15.61
C HIS A 45 -3.35 4.50 -15.07
N THR A 46 -3.44 4.86 -13.79
CA THR A 46 -4.69 5.01 -13.04
C THR A 46 -4.96 6.49 -12.79
N PRO A 47 -6.20 6.98 -12.98
CA PRO A 47 -6.55 8.37 -12.71
C PRO A 47 -6.27 8.78 -11.26
N PRO A 48 -5.87 10.04 -10.99
CA PRO A 48 -5.58 10.51 -9.64
C PRO A 48 -6.71 10.31 -8.63
N GLU A 49 -7.96 10.47 -9.06
CA GLU A 49 -9.15 10.25 -8.23
C GLU A 49 -9.28 8.79 -7.76
N ASP A 50 -8.96 7.84 -8.63
CA ASP A 50 -8.98 6.40 -8.32
C ASP A 50 -7.81 6.04 -7.40
N ILE A 51 -6.63 6.64 -7.61
CA ILE A 51 -5.50 6.51 -6.69
C ILE A 51 -5.87 7.02 -5.29
N ALA A 52 -6.58 8.15 -5.20
CA ALA A 52 -7.02 8.68 -3.91
C ALA A 52 -8.01 7.74 -3.20
N GLN A 53 -8.94 7.14 -3.94
CA GLN A 53 -9.90 6.16 -3.39
C GLN A 53 -9.19 4.87 -2.93
N LEU A 54 -8.26 4.35 -3.73
CA LEU A 54 -7.42 3.22 -3.35
C LEU A 54 -6.58 3.55 -2.12
N GLY A 55 -5.93 4.72 -2.11
CA GLY A 55 -5.12 5.20 -1.00
C GLY A 55 -5.90 5.30 0.31
N GLN A 56 -7.12 5.84 0.28
CA GLN A 56 -8.00 5.86 1.46
C GLN A 56 -8.36 4.45 1.95
N SER A 57 -8.60 3.53 1.02
CA SER A 57 -8.94 2.14 1.35
C SER A 57 -7.75 1.41 1.97
N LEU A 58 -6.56 1.55 1.38
CA LEU A 58 -5.34 1.00 1.94
C LEU A 58 -4.97 1.64 3.27
N LEU A 59 -5.20 2.94 3.46
CA LEU A 59 -4.89 3.63 4.72
C LEU A 59 -5.70 3.06 5.90
N ARG A 60 -6.96 2.68 5.66
CA ARG A 60 -7.77 2.00 6.69
C ARG A 60 -7.17 0.65 7.08
N VAL A 61 -6.74 -0.13 6.08
CA VAL A 61 -6.13 -1.46 6.28
C VAL A 61 -4.77 -1.35 6.96
N THR A 62 -3.87 -0.50 6.48
CA THR A 62 -2.51 -0.36 7.04
C THR A 62 -2.54 0.15 8.47
N ARG A 63 -3.43 1.09 8.81
CA ARG A 63 -3.63 1.57 10.19
C ARG A 63 -4.10 0.46 11.13
N ARG A 64 -4.99 -0.44 10.68
CA ARG A 64 -5.48 -1.58 11.48
C ARG A 64 -4.35 -2.50 11.93
N TYR A 65 -3.30 -2.65 11.10
CA TYR A 65 -2.19 -3.58 11.33
C TYR A 65 -0.86 -2.90 11.68
N GLY A 66 -0.85 -1.57 11.84
CA GLY A 66 0.37 -0.81 12.16
C GLY A 66 1.42 -0.81 11.05
N ALA A 67 1.00 -0.93 9.79
CA ALA A 67 1.87 -0.83 8.62
C ALA A 67 1.95 0.61 8.11
N LEU A 68 3.07 0.98 7.50
CA LEU A 68 3.22 2.25 6.79
C LEU A 68 2.59 2.16 5.40
N LEU A 69 1.90 3.22 4.97
CA LEU A 69 1.46 3.40 3.59
C LEU A 69 2.29 4.50 2.94
N LEU A 70 2.92 4.19 1.81
CA LEU A 70 3.61 5.14 0.95
C LEU A 70 2.82 5.25 -0.36
N ILE A 71 2.63 6.49 -0.83
CA ILE A 71 2.08 6.75 -2.16
C ILE A 71 3.26 6.98 -3.09
N ASN A 72 3.40 6.14 -4.10
CA ASN A 72 4.43 6.29 -5.11
C ASN A 72 3.84 7.16 -6.24
N ASP A 73 4.25 8.43 -6.27
CA ASP A 73 3.82 9.37 -7.29
C ASP A 73 4.55 9.16 -8.62
N GLN A 74 3.87 9.54 -9.70
CA GLN A 74 4.32 9.33 -11.07
C GLN A 74 5.39 10.37 -11.46
N GLN A 75 6.64 10.12 -11.09
CA GLN A 75 7.78 10.61 -11.87
C GLN A 75 8.64 9.43 -12.33
#